data_AF-A0A2U2J221-F1
#
_entry.id   AF-A0A2U2J221-F1
#
_cell.length_a   1.000
_cell.length_b   1.000
_cell.length_c   1.000
_cell.angle_alpha   90.00
_cell.angle_beta   90.00
_cell.angle_gamma   90.00
#
_symmetry.space_group_name_H-M   'P 1'
#
loop_
_entity.id
_entity.type
_entity.pdbx_description
1 polymer ?
#
loop_
_entity_poly.entity_id
_entity_poly.type
_entity_poly.pdbx_seq_one_letter_code
_entity_poly.pdbx_strand_id
1 'polypeptide(L)'
;MSDLLVLSGILIVVIGFLLRLNPLLVVTIAALATGFAAGLDPVAVISAFGRAFNENRYVSIVWILLPVIGLLERYGLQNRARALIGQLKSATTGRLLLVYLLFRQVTAALGLTSVAGHPQTVRPIVAPMAEAAAEQQHGELDEPTREKVKAYSAATDNVGLFFGEDIFIAIGSILLMKGFLEQYGIILEPLDLSVWAIPTAIAAFLIHGTRLMLLDRRLAKNPSIVRAERSRGAPAQTPLDAVYPERLPQAGSRRARDERGEETR
;
A
#
# COMPACT_ATOMS: atom_id res chain seq x y z
N MET A 1 -45.23 21.58 13.40
CA MET A 1 -45.13 20.59 12.29
C MET A 1 -44.09 20.97 11.26
N SER A 2 -43.81 22.26 11.04
CA SER A 2 -42.72 22.79 10.21
C SER A 2 -41.32 22.30 10.64
N ASP A 3 -41.04 22.23 11.94
CA ASP A 3 -39.69 21.87 12.44
C ASP A 3 -39.31 20.40 12.16
N LEU A 4 -40.29 19.51 12.06
CA LEU A 4 -40.07 18.10 11.74
C LEU A 4 -39.65 17.90 10.26
N LEU A 5 -40.09 18.78 9.37
CA LEU A 5 -39.78 18.71 7.94
C LEU A 5 -38.32 19.07 7.68
N VAL A 6 -37.74 19.98 8.46
CA VAL A 6 -36.32 20.34 8.35
C VAL A 6 -35.42 19.16 8.76
N LEU A 7 -35.87 18.31 9.70
CA LEU A 7 -35.15 17.09 10.08
C LEU A 7 -35.21 15.97 9.04
N SER A 8 -36.02 16.11 7.97
CA SER A 8 -36.13 15.10 6.92
C SER A 8 -34.78 14.78 6.26
N GLY A 9 -33.86 15.75 6.19
CA GLY A 9 -32.50 15.54 5.71
C GLY A 9 -31.73 14.47 6.50
N ILE A 10 -31.84 14.47 7.83
CA ILE A 10 -31.19 13.47 8.68
C ILE A 10 -31.74 12.08 8.37
N LEU A 11 -33.06 11.96 8.22
CA LEU A 11 -33.71 10.69 7.88
C LEU A 11 -33.24 10.18 6.50
N ILE A 12 -33.12 11.08 5.51
CA ILE A 12 -32.59 10.76 4.18
C ILE A 12 -31.14 10.24 4.28
N VAL A 13 -30.29 10.88 5.08
CA VAL A 13 -28.90 10.43 5.30
C VAL A 13 -28.86 9.03 5.92
N VAL A 14 -29.64 8.81 6.99
CA VAL A 14 -29.71 7.51 7.68
C VAL A 14 -30.17 6.41 6.73
N ILE A 15 -31.27 6.61 6.00
CA ILE A 15 -31.80 5.63 5.05
C ILE A 15 -30.82 5.41 3.90
N GLY A 16 -30.22 6.48 3.36
CA GLY A 16 -29.27 6.39 2.26
C GLY A 16 -28.03 5.57 2.61
N PHE A 17 -27.48 5.75 3.81
CA PHE A 17 -26.35 4.94 4.28
C PHE A 17 -26.74 3.51 4.64
N LEU A 18 -27.93 3.27 5.21
CA LEU A 18 -28.45 1.92 5.42
C LEU A 18 -28.56 1.14 4.11
N LEU A 19 -29.01 1.80 3.05
CA LEU A 19 -29.11 1.24 1.70
C LEU A 19 -27.77 1.21 0.94
N ARG A 20 -26.66 1.65 1.56
CA ARG A 20 -25.32 1.74 0.97
C ARG A 20 -25.27 2.53 -0.34
N LEU A 21 -26.13 3.55 -0.47
CA LEU A 21 -26.14 4.46 -1.61
C LEU A 21 -24.89 5.35 -1.61
N ASN A 22 -24.57 5.94 -2.76
CA ASN A 22 -23.42 6.83 -2.90
C ASN A 22 -23.52 8.02 -1.91
N PRO A 23 -22.54 8.21 -1.00
CA PRO A 23 -22.59 9.26 0.01
C PRO A 23 -22.78 10.67 -0.53
N LEU A 24 -22.16 11.01 -1.67
CA LEU A 24 -22.30 12.33 -2.27
C LEU A 24 -23.73 12.59 -2.72
N LEU A 25 -24.37 11.59 -3.33
CA LEU A 25 -25.75 11.68 -3.78
C LEU A 25 -26.70 11.81 -2.59
N VAL A 26 -26.50 10.98 -1.56
CA VAL A 26 -27.31 11.00 -0.34
C VAL A 26 -27.24 12.36 0.36
N VAL A 27 -26.04 12.90 0.57
CA VAL A 27 -25.84 14.21 1.22
C VAL A 27 -26.44 15.34 0.38
N THR A 28 -26.30 15.28 -0.95
CA THR A 28 -26.87 16.30 -1.85
C THR A 28 -28.41 16.30 -1.77
N ILE A 29 -29.05 15.14 -1.86
CA ILE A 29 -30.52 15.03 -1.76
C ILE A 29 -31.00 15.47 -0.38
N ALA A 30 -30.32 15.06 0.69
CA ALA A 30 -30.68 15.44 2.06
C ALA A 30 -30.62 16.96 2.25
N ALA A 31 -29.59 17.61 1.75
CA ALA A 31 -29.43 19.05 1.85
C ALA A 31 -30.44 19.83 0.99
N LEU A 32 -30.76 19.35 -0.22
CA LEU A 32 -31.83 19.91 -1.05
C LEU A 32 -33.20 19.79 -0.36
N ALA A 33 -33.52 18.60 0.16
CA ALA A 33 -34.76 18.36 0.89
C ALA A 33 -34.87 19.24 2.14
N THR A 34 -33.78 19.41 2.89
CA THR A 34 -33.72 20.29 4.07
C THR A 34 -33.91 21.76 3.68
N GLY A 35 -33.24 22.21 2.61
CA GLY A 35 -33.39 23.58 2.12
C GLY A 35 -34.82 23.91 1.68
N PHE A 36 -35.45 23.00 0.92
CA PHE A 36 -36.85 23.17 0.52
C PHE A 36 -37.82 23.07 1.70
N ALA A 37 -37.57 22.16 2.65
CA ALA A 37 -38.37 22.06 3.87
C ALA A 37 -38.25 23.30 4.76
N ALA A 38 -37.12 24.02 4.70
CA ALA A 38 -36.93 25.31 5.36
C ALA A 38 -37.59 26.49 4.61
N GLY A 39 -38.29 26.23 3.49
CA GLY A 39 -38.99 27.25 2.70
C GLY A 39 -38.09 28.07 1.78
N LEU A 40 -36.83 27.64 1.56
CA LEU A 40 -35.94 28.29 0.61
C LEU A 40 -36.37 27.96 -0.82
N ASP A 41 -36.36 28.97 -1.70
CA ASP A 41 -36.52 28.75 -3.13
C ASP A 41 -35.27 28.07 -3.74
N PRO A 42 -35.37 27.43 -4.92
CA PRO A 42 -34.24 26.71 -5.52
C PRO A 42 -32.98 27.57 -5.73
N VAL A 43 -33.14 28.86 -6.05
CA VAL A 43 -32.00 29.77 -6.25
C VAL A 43 -31.36 30.09 -4.90
N ALA A 44 -32.15 30.30 -3.84
CA ALA A 44 -31.65 30.49 -2.49
C ALA A 44 -30.90 29.26 -1.95
N VAL A 45 -31.39 28.04 -2.21
CA VAL A 45 -30.70 26.80 -1.83
C VAL A 45 -29.34 26.70 -2.52
N ILE A 46 -29.29 26.91 -3.84
CA ILE A 46 -28.02 26.90 -4.60
C ILE A 46 -27.08 28.01 -4.12
N SER A 47 -27.61 29.19 -3.83
CA SER A 47 -26.83 30.33 -3.34
C SER A 47 -26.24 30.07 -1.95
N ALA A 48 -27.00 29.42 -1.06
CA ALA A 48 -26.53 29.01 0.26
C ALA A 48 -25.39 27.98 0.16
N PHE A 49 -25.51 27.01 -0.75
CA PHE A 49 -24.43 26.10 -1.08
C PHE A 49 -23.17 26.82 -1.58
N GLY A 50 -23.32 27.70 -2.58
CA GLY A 50 -22.20 28.47 -3.12
C GLY A 50 -21.52 29.34 -2.05
N ARG A 51 -22.31 29.95 -1.16
CA ARG A 51 -21.80 30.72 -0.03
C ARG A 51 -21.02 29.83 0.95
N ALA A 52 -21.57 28.67 1.33
CA ALA A 52 -20.89 27.73 2.23
C ALA A 52 -19.56 27.19 1.67
N PHE A 53 -19.48 26.97 0.35
CA PHE A 53 -18.23 26.58 -0.32
C PHE A 53 -17.21 27.74 -0.37
N ASN A 54 -17.66 28.97 -0.62
CA ASN A 54 -16.79 30.15 -0.66
C ASN A 54 -16.26 30.54 0.73
N GLU A 55 -17.10 30.45 1.76
CA GLU A 55 -16.71 30.69 3.16
C GLU A 55 -15.67 29.64 3.61
N ASN A 56 -15.81 28.40 3.17
CA ASN A 56 -14.83 27.34 3.39
C ASN A 56 -13.73 27.31 2.33
N ARG A 57 -12.99 28.42 2.17
CA ARG A 57 -11.88 28.56 1.20
C ARG A 57 -10.87 27.40 1.21
N TYR A 58 -10.68 26.73 2.34
CA TYR A 58 -9.81 25.56 2.46
C TYR A 58 -10.29 24.34 1.65
N VAL A 59 -11.59 24.21 1.39
CA VAL A 59 -12.14 23.20 0.46
C VAL A 59 -11.65 23.47 -0.97
N SER A 60 -11.49 24.74 -1.35
CA SER A 60 -10.95 25.13 -2.66
C SER A 60 -9.46 24.78 -2.84
N ILE A 61 -8.68 24.73 -1.74
CA ILE A 61 -7.24 24.42 -1.79
C ILE A 61 -6.99 23.00 -2.31
N VAL A 62 -7.86 22.04 -1.99
CA VAL A 62 -7.79 20.66 -2.50
C VAL A 62 -7.76 20.65 -4.03
N TRP A 63 -8.56 21.51 -4.67
CA TRP A 63 -8.62 21.63 -6.13
C TRP A 63 -7.36 22.23 -6.76
N ILE A 64 -6.55 22.97 -6.00
CA ILE A 64 -5.23 23.48 -6.43
C ILE A 64 -4.15 22.41 -6.21
N LEU A 65 -4.24 21.64 -5.13
CA LEU A 65 -3.28 20.57 -4.81
C LEU A 65 -3.36 19.41 -5.80
N LEU A 66 -4.56 19.01 -6.21
CA LEU A 66 -4.74 17.92 -7.20
C LEU A 66 -3.94 18.11 -8.50
N PRO A 67 -4.01 19.25 -9.23
CA PRO A 67 -3.21 19.46 -10.42
C PRO A 67 -1.72 19.58 -10.13
N VAL A 68 -1.32 20.10 -8.96
CA VAL A 68 0.10 20.12 -8.56
C VAL A 68 0.63 18.69 -8.39
N ILE A 69 -0.11 17.83 -7.68
CA ILE A 69 0.23 16.40 -7.53
C ILE A 69 0.23 15.69 -8.89
N GLY A 70 -0.78 15.96 -9.72
CA GLY A 70 -0.87 15.41 -11.07
C GLY A 70 0.29 15.85 -11.98
N LEU A 71 0.76 17.08 -11.83
CA LEU A 71 1.94 17.58 -12.55
C LEU A 71 3.21 16.84 -12.11
N LEU A 72 3.41 16.69 -10.80
CA LEU A 72 4.53 15.93 -10.24
C LEU A 72 4.51 14.47 -10.72
N GLU A 73 3.34 13.84 -10.75
CA GLU A 73 3.17 12.48 -11.27
C GLU A 73 3.48 12.39 -12.77
N ARG A 74 3.02 13.37 -13.57
CA ARG A 74 3.32 13.46 -15.01
C ARG A 74 4.82 13.60 -15.30
N TYR A 75 5.57 14.31 -14.45
CA TYR A 75 7.04 14.39 -14.54
C TYR A 75 7.76 13.13 -14.03
N GLY A 76 7.02 12.06 -13.73
CA GLY A 76 7.59 10.75 -13.43
C GLY A 76 8.05 10.60 -11.99
N LEU A 77 7.49 11.38 -11.04
CA LEU A 77 7.84 11.27 -9.62
C LEU A 77 7.70 9.84 -9.10
N GLN A 78 6.65 9.12 -9.51
CA GLN A 78 6.45 7.71 -9.15
C GLN A 78 7.57 6.80 -9.67
N ASN A 79 7.98 7.00 -10.93
CA ASN A 79 9.06 6.23 -11.54
C ASN A 79 10.39 6.50 -10.83
N ARG A 80 10.65 7.76 -10.48
CA ARG A 80 11.85 8.15 -9.74
C ARG A 80 11.85 7.59 -8.32
N ALA A 81 10.72 7.64 -7.62
CA ALA A 81 10.53 7.03 -6.30
C ALA A 81 10.83 5.52 -6.33
N ARG A 82 10.25 4.79 -7.29
CA ARG A 82 10.52 3.35 -7.46
C ARG A 82 11.98 3.07 -7.76
N ALA A 83 12.62 3.87 -8.61
CA ALA A 83 14.04 3.72 -8.90
C ALA A 83 14.91 3.94 -7.66
N LEU A 84 14.59 4.93 -6.82
CA LEU A 84 15.31 5.19 -5.57
C LEU A 84 15.13 4.05 -4.56
N ILE A 85 13.90 3.55 -4.37
CA ILE A 85 13.65 2.38 -3.52
C ILE A 85 14.41 1.15 -4.05
N GLY A 86 14.39 0.96 -5.37
CA GLY A 86 15.08 -0.14 -6.06
C GLY A 86 16.61 -0.12 -5.95
N GLN A 87 17.22 1.01 -5.54
CA GLN A 87 18.66 1.12 -5.31
C GLN A 87 19.09 0.58 -3.94
N LEU A 88 18.16 0.30 -3.02
CA LEU A 88 18.44 -0.14 -1.65
C LEU A 88 18.88 -1.63 -1.54
N LYS A 89 19.41 -2.22 -2.62
CA LYS A 89 19.65 -3.67 -2.79
C LYS A 89 20.65 -4.31 -1.82
N SER A 90 21.41 -3.53 -1.05
CA SER A 90 22.43 -4.03 -0.12
C SER A 90 22.04 -3.87 1.36
N ALA A 91 20.79 -3.54 1.66
CA ALA A 91 20.31 -3.39 3.03
C ALA A 91 19.77 -4.70 3.60
N THR A 92 19.82 -4.86 4.93
CA THR A 92 19.03 -5.88 5.64
C THR A 92 17.54 -5.66 5.43
N THR A 93 16.72 -6.71 5.56
CA THR A 93 15.27 -6.62 5.40
C THR A 93 14.67 -5.50 6.24
N GLY A 94 15.03 -5.42 7.52
CA GLY A 94 14.57 -4.39 8.45
C GLY A 94 15.06 -2.99 8.09
N ARG A 95 16.32 -2.82 7.65
CA ARG A 95 16.83 -1.51 7.20
C ARG A 95 16.17 -1.06 5.90
N LEU A 96 15.97 -1.98 4.96
CA LEU A 96 15.24 -1.71 3.72
C LEU A 96 13.83 -1.22 4.03
N LEU A 97 13.11 -1.93 4.90
CA LEU A 97 11.76 -1.55 5.33
C LEU A 97 11.76 -0.24 6.14
N LEU A 98 12.80 0.05 6.93
CA LEU A 98 12.90 1.30 7.67
C LEU A 98 13.05 2.51 6.74
N VAL A 99 13.91 2.40 5.72
CA VAL A 99 14.06 3.45 4.72
C VAL A 99 12.77 3.61 3.91
N TYR A 100 12.12 2.50 3.57
CA TYR A 100 10.82 2.52 2.91
C TYR A 100 9.74 3.21 3.78
N LEU A 101 9.69 2.93 5.08
CA LEU A 101 8.78 3.57 6.03
C LEU A 101 8.96 5.10 6.02
N LEU A 102 10.22 5.56 6.14
CA LEU A 102 10.54 6.98 6.14
C LEU A 102 10.11 7.64 4.83
N PHE A 103 10.48 7.01 3.71
CA PHE A 103 10.09 7.46 2.38
C PHE A 103 8.58 7.58 2.23
N ARG A 104 7.85 6.54 2.67
CA ARG A 104 6.39 6.47 2.56
C ARG A 104 5.72 7.55 3.40
N GLN A 105 6.19 7.74 4.62
CA GLN A 105 5.63 8.71 5.56
C GLN A 105 5.88 10.16 5.13
N VAL A 106 7.09 10.47 4.64
CA VAL A 106 7.42 11.80 4.10
C VAL A 106 6.62 12.10 2.84
N THR A 107 6.51 11.16 1.91
CA THR A 107 5.71 11.38 0.69
C THR A 107 4.23 11.54 1.01
N ALA A 108 3.67 10.73 1.92
CA ALA A 108 2.30 10.88 2.36
C ALA A 108 2.03 12.23 3.06
N ALA A 109 2.96 12.72 3.89
CA ALA A 109 2.86 14.02 4.55
C ALA A 109 2.84 15.21 3.55
N LEU A 110 3.45 15.02 2.38
CA LEU A 110 3.42 16.00 1.28
C LEU A 110 2.18 15.85 0.37
N GLY A 111 1.24 14.97 0.72
CA GLY A 111 0.04 14.68 -0.07
C GLY A 111 0.26 13.72 -1.24
N LEU A 112 1.45 13.12 -1.35
CA LEU A 112 1.82 12.20 -2.43
C LEU A 112 1.44 10.75 -2.10
N THR A 113 0.19 10.56 -1.66
CA THR A 113 -0.31 9.26 -1.17
C THR A 113 -0.33 8.18 -2.27
N SER A 114 -0.44 8.56 -3.54
CA SER A 114 -0.40 7.65 -4.70
C SER A 114 1.00 7.17 -5.11
N VAL A 115 2.06 7.91 -4.74
CA VAL A 115 3.44 7.69 -5.26
C VAL A 115 4.01 6.31 -4.94
N ALA A 116 3.60 5.74 -3.81
CA ALA A 116 3.97 4.41 -3.39
C ALA A 116 2.76 3.58 -2.94
N GLY A 117 1.64 3.69 -3.65
CA GLY A 117 0.43 2.96 -3.24
C GLY A 117 0.65 1.45 -3.12
N HIS A 118 -0.12 0.86 -2.21
CA HIS A 118 0.03 -0.51 -1.76
C HIS A 118 0.13 -1.56 -2.89
N PRO A 119 -0.80 -1.61 -3.86
CA PRO A 119 -0.75 -2.65 -4.91
C PRO A 119 0.41 -2.46 -5.89
N GLN A 120 0.80 -1.21 -6.19
CA GLN A 120 1.84 -0.91 -7.19
C GLN A 120 3.27 -0.93 -6.62
N THR A 121 3.43 -0.94 -5.30
CA THR A 121 4.75 -0.84 -4.65
C THR A 121 5.07 -2.01 -3.76
N VAL A 122 4.15 -2.39 -2.86
CA VAL A 122 4.42 -3.46 -1.88
C VAL A 122 4.61 -4.80 -2.57
N ARG A 123 3.60 -5.21 -3.35
CA ARG A 123 3.59 -6.55 -3.96
C ARG A 123 4.67 -6.76 -5.04
N PRO A 124 4.88 -5.85 -6.00
CA PRO A 124 5.85 -6.08 -7.08
C PRO A 124 7.30 -5.69 -6.73
N ILE A 125 7.53 -4.85 -5.72
CA ILE A 125 8.86 -4.27 -5.43
C ILE A 125 9.29 -4.55 -4.00
N VAL A 126 8.60 -4.00 -3.01
CA VAL A 126 9.09 -3.99 -1.61
C VAL A 126 9.14 -5.39 -1.02
N ALA A 127 8.08 -6.19 -1.19
CA ALA A 127 8.02 -7.55 -0.65
C ALA A 127 9.07 -8.49 -1.29
N PRO A 128 9.19 -8.57 -2.64
CA PRO A 128 10.27 -9.34 -3.27
C PRO A 128 11.67 -8.88 -2.85
N MET A 129 11.90 -7.57 -2.69
CA MET A 129 13.19 -7.05 -2.23
C MET A 129 13.47 -7.40 -0.77
N ALA A 130 12.47 -7.32 0.10
CA ALA A 130 12.56 -7.67 1.51
C ALA A 130 12.83 -9.17 1.71
N GLU A 131 12.19 -10.03 0.90
CA GLU A 131 12.46 -11.47 0.85
C GLU A 131 13.88 -11.77 0.37
N ALA A 132 14.28 -11.18 -0.77
CA ALA A 132 15.63 -11.37 -1.31
C ALA A 132 16.72 -10.92 -0.31
N ALA A 133 16.50 -9.81 0.40
CA ALA A 133 17.39 -9.34 1.45
C ALA A 133 17.48 -10.33 2.63
N ALA A 134 16.37 -10.96 3.01
CA ALA A 134 16.36 -11.97 4.08
C ALA A 134 17.04 -13.27 3.63
N GLU A 135 16.79 -13.72 2.40
CA GLU A 135 17.42 -14.90 1.81
C GLU A 135 18.94 -14.74 1.67
N GLN A 136 19.40 -13.56 1.26
CA GLN A 136 20.82 -13.25 1.16
C GLN A 136 21.55 -13.33 2.52
N GLN A 137 20.85 -13.00 3.61
CA GLN A 137 21.45 -12.93 4.95
C GLN A 137 21.39 -14.25 5.71
N HIS A 138 20.37 -15.06 5.46
CA HIS A 138 20.04 -16.22 6.29
C HIS A 138 19.94 -17.53 5.50
N GLY A 139 20.08 -17.49 4.17
CA GLY A 139 19.84 -18.62 3.29
C GLY A 139 18.36 -18.76 2.93
N GLU A 140 18.00 -19.87 2.29
CA GLU A 140 16.62 -20.14 1.85
C GLU A 140 15.64 -20.08 3.03
N LEU A 141 14.57 -19.30 2.91
CA LEU A 141 13.57 -19.10 3.97
C LEU A 141 12.49 -20.17 3.91
N ASP A 142 12.06 -20.65 5.08
CA ASP A 142 10.82 -21.42 5.22
C ASP A 142 9.57 -20.56 4.94
N GLU A 143 8.50 -21.20 4.48
CA GLU A 143 7.27 -20.50 4.06
C GLU A 143 6.67 -19.60 5.15
N PRO A 144 6.60 -19.99 6.44
CA PRO A 144 6.11 -19.11 7.51
C PRO A 144 6.94 -17.83 7.67
N THR A 145 8.27 -17.92 7.50
CA THR A 145 9.15 -16.74 7.60
C THR A 145 9.00 -15.85 6.38
N ARG A 146 8.88 -16.42 5.18
CA ARG A 146 8.58 -15.68 3.95
C ARG A 146 7.30 -14.88 4.07
N GLU A 147 6.20 -15.52 4.48
CA GLU A 147 4.91 -14.84 4.70
C GLU A 147 5.00 -13.75 5.76
N LYS A 148 5.80 -13.96 6.80
CA LYS A 148 6.06 -12.93 7.81
C LYS A 148 6.76 -11.72 7.20
N VAL A 149 7.78 -11.89 6.36
CA VAL A 149 8.47 -10.78 5.68
C VAL A 149 7.52 -10.01 4.76
N LYS A 150 6.65 -10.71 4.01
CA LYS A 150 5.58 -10.07 3.21
C LYS A 150 4.62 -9.27 4.08
N ALA A 151 4.18 -9.84 5.21
CA ALA A 151 3.29 -9.16 6.15
C ALA A 151 3.94 -7.90 6.75
N TYR A 152 5.23 -7.94 7.11
CA TYR A 152 5.96 -6.76 7.56
C TYR A 152 6.11 -5.71 6.45
N SER A 153 6.28 -6.13 5.19
CA SER A 153 6.32 -5.21 4.04
C SER A 153 4.99 -4.48 3.86
N ALA A 154 3.87 -5.21 3.91
CA ALA A 154 2.52 -4.64 3.84
C ALA A 154 2.22 -3.72 5.04
N ALA A 155 2.56 -4.15 6.25
CA ALA A 155 2.36 -3.34 7.45
C ALA A 155 3.16 -2.04 7.40
N THR A 156 4.38 -2.07 6.86
CA THR A 156 5.23 -0.87 6.74
C THR A 156 4.63 0.17 5.81
N ASP A 157 4.05 -0.26 4.70
CA ASP A 157 3.33 0.66 3.81
C ASP A 157 2.12 1.29 4.50
N ASN A 158 1.30 0.47 5.16
CA ASN A 158 0.07 0.93 5.80
C ASN A 158 0.36 1.92 6.94
N VAL A 159 1.33 1.62 7.80
CA VAL A 159 1.73 2.51 8.90
C VAL A 159 2.32 3.80 8.35
N GLY A 160 3.22 3.72 7.37
CA GLY A 160 3.83 4.90 6.76
C GLY A 160 2.80 5.81 6.08
N LEU A 161 1.86 5.24 5.32
CA LEU A 161 0.80 6.00 4.67
C LEU A 161 -0.14 6.62 5.70
N PHE A 162 -0.68 5.83 6.63
CA PHE A 162 -1.72 6.28 7.55
C PHE A 162 -1.25 7.48 8.39
N PHE A 163 -0.13 7.33 9.08
CA PHE A 163 0.38 8.40 9.95
C PHE A 163 1.09 9.53 9.19
N GLY A 164 1.54 9.27 7.97
CA GLY A 164 2.10 10.31 7.11
C GLY A 164 1.01 11.19 6.51
N GLU A 165 -0.06 10.58 6.01
CA GLU A 165 -1.21 11.26 5.42
C GLU A 165 -1.80 12.26 6.42
N ASP A 166 -2.00 11.89 7.69
CA ASP A 166 -2.56 12.78 8.72
C ASP A 166 -1.87 14.16 8.88
N ILE A 167 -0.62 14.32 8.45
CA ILE A 167 0.10 15.62 8.45
C ILE A 167 -0.36 16.52 7.29
N PHE A 168 -0.88 15.95 6.21
CA PHE A 168 -1.28 16.67 5.01
C PHE A 168 -2.59 17.45 5.24
N ILE A 169 -2.56 18.76 5.01
CA ILE A 169 -3.68 19.68 5.29
C ILE A 169 -4.97 19.43 4.49
N ALA A 170 -4.87 18.80 3.32
CA ALA A 170 -5.98 18.69 2.37
C ALA A 170 -6.72 17.35 2.47
N ILE A 171 -6.88 16.86 3.70
CA ILE A 171 -7.68 15.67 4.02
C ILE A 171 -9.05 16.10 4.52
N GLY A 172 -10.09 15.40 4.06
CA GLY A 172 -11.47 15.72 4.42
C GLY A 172 -11.75 15.71 5.93
N SER A 173 -11.06 14.87 6.70
CA SER A 173 -11.19 14.82 8.16
C SER A 173 -10.77 16.12 8.85
N ILE A 174 -9.67 16.75 8.42
CA ILE A 174 -9.20 18.02 8.98
C ILE A 174 -10.18 19.15 8.69
N LEU A 175 -10.69 19.21 7.45
CA LEU A 175 -11.69 20.21 7.06
C LEU A 175 -13.01 20.02 7.83
N LEU A 176 -13.42 18.77 8.09
CA LEU A 176 -14.58 18.46 8.91
C LEU A 176 -14.38 18.91 10.37
N MET A 177 -13.23 18.59 10.97
CA MET A 177 -12.90 19.02 12.34
C MET A 177 -12.86 20.53 12.46
N LYS A 178 -12.22 21.23 11.52
CA LYS A 178 -12.23 22.70 11.45
C LYS A 178 -13.66 23.23 11.40
N GLY A 179 -14.47 22.75 10.45
CA GLY A 179 -15.85 23.21 10.28
C GLY A 179 -16.72 22.94 11.51
N PHE A 180 -16.48 21.85 12.23
CA PHE A 180 -17.14 21.57 13.49
C PHE A 180 -16.70 22.53 14.60
N LEU A 181 -15.40 22.75 14.80
CA LEU A 181 -14.88 23.64 15.85
C LEU A 181 -15.31 25.10 15.64
N GLU A 182 -15.40 25.53 14.39
CA GLU A 182 -15.88 26.86 14.02
C GLU A 182 -17.34 27.10 14.45
N GLN A 183 -18.19 26.06 14.45
CA GLN A 183 -19.56 26.15 14.98
C GLN A 183 -19.61 26.45 16.48
N TYR A 184 -18.54 26.15 17.22
CA TYR A 184 -18.39 26.47 18.64
C TYR A 184 -17.61 27.77 18.89
N GLY A 185 -17.33 28.55 17.84
CA GLY A 185 -16.55 29.79 17.94
C GLY A 185 -15.04 29.58 18.08
N ILE A 186 -14.53 28.37 17.85
CA ILE A 186 -13.11 28.06 17.88
C ILE A 186 -12.56 28.18 16.46
N ILE A 187 -11.86 29.28 16.18
CA ILE A 187 -11.26 29.57 14.88
C ILE A 187 -9.84 29.02 14.87
N LEU A 188 -9.59 27.98 14.08
CA LEU A 188 -8.28 27.36 13.90
C LEU A 188 -7.95 27.28 12.42
N GLU A 189 -6.67 27.45 12.09
CA GLU A 189 -6.20 27.16 10.75
C GLU A 189 -6.03 25.63 10.60
N PRO A 190 -6.33 25.04 9.43
CA PRO A 190 -6.07 23.60 9.20
C PRO A 190 -4.62 23.18 9.47
N LEU A 191 -3.67 24.10 9.27
CA LEU A 191 -2.26 23.88 9.59
C LEU A 191 -2.03 23.63 11.08
N ASP A 192 -2.77 24.31 11.96
CA ASP A 192 -2.65 24.11 13.40
C ASP A 192 -3.01 22.67 13.78
N LEU A 193 -4.06 22.12 13.16
CA LEU A 193 -4.47 20.72 13.35
C LEU A 193 -3.43 19.75 12.77
N SER A 194 -2.92 20.01 11.57
CA SER A 194 -1.93 19.17 10.89
C SER A 194 -0.59 19.08 11.62
N VAL A 195 -0.12 20.17 12.22
CA VAL A 195 1.15 20.18 12.97
C VAL A 195 1.08 19.24 14.17
N TRP A 196 -0.08 19.08 14.79
CA TRP A 196 -0.30 18.13 15.88
C TRP A 196 -0.30 16.66 15.45
N ALA A 197 -0.38 16.36 14.15
CA ALA A 197 -0.16 15.01 13.65
C ALA A 197 1.34 14.61 13.63
N ILE A 198 2.26 15.59 13.60
CA ILE A 198 3.71 15.34 13.50
C ILE A 198 4.24 14.51 14.68
N PRO A 199 3.94 14.83 15.96
CA PRO A 199 4.39 14.01 17.09
C PRO A 199 3.90 12.56 17.01
N THR A 200 2.65 12.34 16.62
CA THR A 200 2.05 11.01 16.45
C THR A 200 2.76 10.25 15.33
N ALA A 201 3.06 10.91 14.22
CA ALA A 201 3.78 10.32 13.10
C ALA A 201 5.22 9.95 13.49
N ILE A 202 5.91 10.79 14.27
CA ILE A 202 7.24 10.48 14.81
C ILE A 202 7.15 9.25 15.74
N ALA A 203 6.16 9.20 16.64
CA ALA A 203 5.97 8.05 17.52
C ALA A 203 5.72 6.76 16.73
N ALA A 204 4.86 6.81 15.71
CA ALA A 204 4.60 5.67 14.82
C ALA A 204 5.87 5.21 14.09
N PHE A 205 6.69 6.15 13.59
CA PHE A 205 7.97 5.87 12.95
C PHE A 205 8.93 5.16 13.91
N LEU A 206 9.07 5.65 15.14
CA LEU A 206 9.95 5.07 16.14
C LEU A 206 9.48 3.67 16.57
N ILE A 207 8.18 3.50 16.83
CA ILE A 207 7.60 2.23 17.27
C ILE A 207 7.72 1.18 16.16
N HIS A 208 7.25 1.49 14.95
CA HIS A 208 7.29 0.54 13.84
C HIS A 208 8.72 0.33 13.35
N GLY A 209 9.54 1.38 13.28
CA GLY A 209 10.96 1.29 12.98
C GLY A 209 11.72 0.38 13.95
N THR A 210 11.41 0.46 15.26
CA THR A 210 11.96 -0.47 16.25
C THR A 210 11.52 -1.90 15.99
N ARG A 211 10.25 -2.14 15.64
CA ARG A 211 9.75 -3.47 15.26
C ARG A 211 10.49 -4.04 14.04
N LEU A 212 10.85 -3.20 13.06
CA LEU A 212 11.63 -3.58 11.89
C LEU A 212 13.08 -3.95 12.25
N MET A 213 13.72 -3.21 13.15
CA MET A 213 15.05 -3.58 13.67
C MET A 213 15.03 -4.88 14.49
N LEU A 214 13.94 -5.12 15.22
CA LEU A 214 13.73 -6.38 15.94
C LEU A 214 13.46 -7.55 14.99
N LEU A 215 12.85 -7.31 13.81
CA LEU A 215 12.68 -8.32 12.78
C LEU A 215 14.04 -8.84 12.31
N ASP A 216 14.98 -7.95 11.96
CA ASP A 216 16.36 -8.33 11.57
C ASP A 216 17.02 -9.20 12.65
N ARG A 217 16.91 -8.78 13.93
CA ARG A 217 17.47 -9.56 15.04
C ARG A 217 16.82 -10.93 15.21
N ARG A 218 15.53 -11.08 14.88
CA ARG A 218 14.81 -12.35 14.96
C ARG A 218 15.19 -13.27 13.80
N LEU A 219 15.29 -12.73 12.59
CA LEU A 219 15.74 -13.47 11.41
C LEU A 219 17.18 -13.98 11.59
N ALA A 220 18.06 -13.17 12.21
CA ALA A 220 19.43 -13.58 12.53
C ALA A 220 19.54 -14.70 13.58
N LYS A 221 18.56 -14.82 14.49
CA LYS A 221 18.59 -15.86 15.56
C LYS A 221 18.00 -17.19 15.11
N ASN A 222 17.06 -17.17 14.17
CA ASN A 222 16.45 -18.36 13.59
C ASN A 222 16.73 -18.40 12.10
N PRO A 223 17.97 -18.71 11.67
CA PRO A 223 18.20 -19.08 10.28
C PRO A 223 17.40 -20.36 10.04
N SER A 224 16.24 -20.26 9.42
CA SER A 224 15.43 -21.40 9.01
C SER A 224 16.11 -22.04 7.80
N ILE A 225 17.27 -22.64 8.03
CA ILE A 225 18.01 -23.36 7.00
C ILE A 225 17.11 -24.51 6.55
N VAL A 226 16.61 -24.42 5.32
CA VAL A 226 16.05 -25.56 4.56
C VAL A 226 17.18 -26.57 4.32
N ARG A 227 17.66 -27.26 5.36
CA ARG A 227 18.67 -28.32 5.25
C ARG A 227 18.21 -29.67 5.80
N ALA A 228 16.96 -29.81 6.27
CA ALA A 228 16.51 -31.06 6.88
C ALA A 228 15.49 -31.87 6.05
N GLU A 229 14.76 -31.29 5.10
CA GLU A 229 13.67 -32.03 4.42
C GLU A 229 14.09 -32.65 3.08
N ARG A 230 14.98 -32.01 2.30
CA ARG A 230 15.50 -32.64 1.06
C ARG A 230 16.37 -33.89 1.30
N SER A 231 16.91 -34.08 2.51
CA SER A 231 17.69 -35.28 2.87
C SER A 231 16.86 -36.39 3.53
N ARG A 232 15.58 -36.13 3.86
CA ARG A 232 14.66 -37.13 4.45
C ARG A 232 13.56 -37.59 3.50
N GLY A 233 13.36 -36.91 2.37
CA GLY A 233 12.29 -37.18 1.41
C GLY A 233 12.74 -37.70 0.04
N ALA A 234 14.03 -37.95 -0.19
CA ALA A 234 14.43 -38.68 -1.39
C ALA A 234 14.08 -40.17 -1.17
N PRO A 235 13.12 -40.77 -1.89
CA PRO A 235 13.02 -42.22 -1.90
C PRO A 235 14.39 -42.75 -2.33
N ALA A 236 14.94 -43.69 -1.55
CA ALA A 236 16.16 -44.39 -1.93
C ALA A 236 15.97 -44.83 -3.38
N GLN A 237 16.80 -44.29 -4.28
CA GLN A 237 16.82 -44.74 -5.66
C GLN A 237 17.17 -46.23 -5.59
N THR A 238 16.18 -47.08 -5.76
CA THR A 238 16.38 -48.51 -5.95
C THR A 238 17.36 -48.64 -7.12
N PRO A 239 18.50 -49.34 -6.96
CA PRO A 239 19.41 -49.58 -8.06
C PRO A 239 18.61 -50.11 -9.26
N LEU A 240 18.80 -49.49 -10.43
CA LEU A 240 18.11 -49.84 -11.68
C LEU A 240 18.25 -51.34 -12.03
N ASP A 241 19.20 -52.04 -11.42
CA ASP A 241 19.46 -53.47 -11.56
C ASP A 241 18.38 -54.36 -10.92
N ALA A 242 17.52 -53.83 -10.03
CA ALA A 242 16.50 -54.61 -9.33
C ALA A 242 15.15 -54.71 -10.08
N VAL A 243 14.98 -53.99 -11.19
CA VAL A 243 13.68 -53.88 -11.90
C VAL A 243 13.61 -54.72 -13.18
N TYR A 244 14.73 -55.26 -13.68
CA TYR A 244 14.75 -56.12 -14.88
C TYR A 244 15.57 -57.40 -14.66
N PRO A 245 14.95 -58.53 -14.29
CA PRO A 245 15.63 -59.81 -14.21
C PRO A 245 15.47 -60.55 -15.55
N GLU A 246 15.96 -60.00 -16.67
CA GLU A 246 16.19 -60.84 -17.86
C GLU A 246 17.13 -60.17 -18.87
N ARG A 247 18.24 -60.87 -19.12
CA ARG A 247 19.24 -60.52 -20.14
C ARG A 247 18.67 -60.87 -21.51
N LEU A 248 18.53 -59.90 -22.40
CA LEU A 248 18.50 -60.19 -23.84
C LEU A 248 19.93 -60.46 -24.34
N PRO A 249 20.16 -61.50 -25.17
CA PRO A 249 21.49 -61.87 -25.61
C PRO A 249 22.12 -60.79 -26.49
N GLN A 250 23.37 -60.43 -26.20
CA GLN A 250 24.17 -59.51 -27.01
C GLN A 250 24.44 -60.12 -28.38
N ALA A 251 23.82 -59.57 -29.42
CA ALA A 251 24.16 -59.86 -30.80
C ALA A 251 25.38 -59.03 -31.23
N GLY A 252 26.55 -59.66 -31.17
CA GLY A 252 27.61 -59.58 -32.17
C GLY A 252 28.16 -58.20 -32.55
N SER A 253 29.23 -57.80 -31.88
CA SER A 253 30.24 -56.92 -32.48
C SER A 253 30.98 -57.67 -33.59
N ARG A 254 30.86 -57.24 -34.86
CA ARG A 254 31.87 -57.52 -35.89
C ARG A 254 31.96 -56.42 -36.93
N ARG A 255 33.17 -55.84 -36.99
CA ARG A 255 33.86 -55.25 -38.16
C ARG A 255 33.24 -53.95 -38.70
N ALA A 256 33.95 -53.01 -39.31
CA ALA A 256 35.35 -52.65 -39.58
C ALA A 256 35.20 -51.30 -40.34
N ARG A 257 35.87 -50.21 -39.96
CA ARG A 257 37.12 -49.70 -40.57
C ARG A 257 37.08 -49.62 -42.11
N ASP A 258 37.40 -48.41 -42.61
CA ASP A 258 37.53 -47.96 -44.01
C ASP A 258 36.19 -47.82 -44.75
N GLU A 259 35.83 -46.75 -45.46
CA GLU A 259 36.55 -45.97 -46.49
C GLU A 259 36.06 -44.48 -46.42
N ARG A 260 36.91 -43.44 -46.38
CA ARG A 260 37.52 -42.70 -47.52
C ARG A 260 36.67 -42.58 -48.79
N GLY A 261 36.40 -41.34 -49.21
CA GLY A 261 36.27 -40.98 -50.63
C GLY A 261 34.94 -40.35 -51.04
N GLU A 262 35.02 -39.09 -51.48
CA GLU A 262 34.43 -38.57 -52.73
C GLU A 262 32.94 -38.85 -53.03
N GLU A 263 32.13 -37.78 -53.12
CA GLU A 263 31.67 -37.31 -54.43
C GLU A 263 30.85 -36.01 -54.34
N THR A 264 31.29 -35.06 -55.16
CA THR A 264 30.60 -33.91 -55.73
C THR A 264 29.15 -34.17 -56.15
N ARG A 265 28.24 -33.25 -55.77
CA ARG A 265 27.51 -32.36 -56.69
C ARG A 265 26.60 -31.38 -55.95
#